data_AF-A0A0G0J9P7-F1
#
_entry.id   AF-A0A0G0J9P7-F1
#
_cell.length_a   1.000
_cell.length_b   1.000
_cell.length_c   1.000
_cell.angle_alpha   90.00
_cell.angle_beta   90.00
_cell.angle_gamma   90.00
#
_symmetry.space_group_name_H-M   'P 1'
#
loop_
_entity.id
_entity.type
_entity.pdbx_description
1 polymer ?
#
loop_
_entity_poly.entity_id
_entity_poly.type
_entity_poly.pdbx_seq_one_letter_code
_entity_poly.pdbx_strand_id
1 'polypeptide(L)'
;MKIYFIGQKGIPARSGGVEKHVEDLATHLADAKHDVYVYTRPNYTPTELKEYKGIKLISLPTIRTKHLDAISHTFRACFLVN
;
A
#
# COMPACT_ATOMS: atom_id res chain seq x y z
N MET A 1 -5.25 -6.35 -15.58
CA MET A 1 -4.99 -7.38 -14.55
C MET A 1 -5.16 -6.73 -13.18
N LYS A 2 -5.56 -7.49 -12.15
CA LYS A 2 -5.55 -6.98 -10.77
C LYS A 2 -4.17 -7.20 -10.14
N ILE A 3 -3.59 -6.17 -9.54
CA ILE A 3 -2.25 -6.23 -8.94
C ILE A 3 -2.31 -5.63 -7.55
N TYR A 4 -1.80 -6.37 -6.56
CA TYR A 4 -1.81 -5.96 -5.15
C TYR A 4 -0.39 -5.82 -4.62
N PHE A 5 -0.06 -4.65 -4.08
CA PHE A 5 1.21 -4.40 -3.42
C PHE A 5 1.06 -4.51 -1.90
N ILE A 6 1.85 -5.39 -1.31
CA ILE A 6 1.89 -5.68 0.13
C ILE A 6 3.35 -5.64 0.61
N GLY A 7 3.57 -5.15 1.83
CA GLY A 7 4.87 -5.21 2.52
C GLY A 7 5.51 -3.83 2.74
N GLN A 8 5.24 -2.88 1.85
CA GLN A 8 5.59 -1.46 2.05
C GLN A 8 4.73 -0.79 3.14
N LYS A 9 5.13 0.38 3.61
CA LYS A 9 4.32 1.16 4.58
C LYS A 9 3.10 1.82 3.92
N GLY A 10 3.28 2.36 2.73
CA GLY A 10 2.22 2.99 1.95
C GLY A 10 2.77 3.99 0.94
N ILE A 11 1.85 4.61 0.21
CA ILE A 11 2.11 5.71 -0.73
C ILE A 11 1.07 6.82 -0.48
N PRO A 12 1.34 8.10 -0.77
CA PRO A 12 2.56 8.66 -1.36
C PRO A 12 3.80 8.46 -0.49
N ALA A 13 4.95 8.21 -1.12
CA ALA A 13 6.20 7.94 -0.43
C ALA A 13 6.74 9.22 0.25
N ARG A 14 6.78 9.20 1.58
CA ARG A 14 7.40 10.27 2.40
C ARG A 14 8.91 10.06 2.52
N SER A 15 9.35 8.81 2.73
CA SER A 15 10.75 8.43 2.83
C SER A 15 10.92 6.92 2.59
N GLY A 16 12.14 6.49 2.25
CA GLY A 16 12.45 5.07 2.02
C GLY A 16 12.51 4.68 0.55
N GLY A 17 13.47 3.82 0.21
CA GLY A 17 13.68 3.34 -1.16
C GLY A 17 12.56 2.40 -1.63
N VAL A 18 12.06 1.55 -0.73
CA VAL A 18 10.97 0.61 -1.04
C VAL A 18 9.69 1.36 -1.38
N GLU A 19 9.30 2.36 -0.58
CA GLU A 19 8.09 3.13 -0.81
C GLU A 19 8.15 3.91 -2.12
N LYS A 20 9.29 4.54 -2.43
CA LYS A 20 9.49 5.24 -3.72
C LYS A 20 9.43 4.28 -4.90
N HIS A 21 10.07 3.13 -4.80
CA HIS A 21 10.07 2.13 -5.86
C HIS A 21 8.66 1.57 -6.11
N VAL A 22 7.94 1.24 -5.03
CA VAL A 22 6.55 0.78 -5.13
C VAL A 22 5.66 1.86 -5.73
N GLU A 23 5.79 3.12 -5.31
CA GLU A 23 5.01 4.21 -5.89
C GLU A 23 5.24 4.34 -7.40
N ASP A 24 6.50 4.36 -7.82
CA ASP A 24 6.89 4.48 -9.23
C ASP A 24 6.35 3.31 -10.07
N LEU A 25 6.60 2.07 -9.62
CA LEU A 25 6.13 0.88 -10.31
C LEU A 25 4.60 0.79 -10.36
N ALA A 26 3.92 1.04 -9.24
CA ALA A 26 2.46 1.00 -9.18
C ALA A 26 1.81 2.07 -10.07
N THR A 27 2.41 3.26 -10.16
CA THR A 27 1.93 4.33 -11.04
C THR A 27 2.04 3.90 -12.51
N HIS A 28 3.20 3.39 -12.94
CA HIS A 28 3.38 2.90 -14.30
C HIS A 28 2.43 1.75 -14.66
N LEU A 29 2.15 0.85 -13.73
CA LEU A 29 1.18 -0.24 -13.94
C LEU A 29 -0.27 0.27 -14.04
N ALA A 30 -0.63 1.27 -13.25
CA ALA A 30 -1.95 1.92 -13.34
C ALA A 30 -2.11 2.67 -14.67
N ASP A 31 -1.06 3.37 -15.12
CA ASP A 31 -1.02 4.04 -16.42
C ASP A 31 -1.17 3.05 -17.58
N ALA A 32 -0.59 1.85 -17.43
CA ALA A 32 -0.77 0.70 -18.32
C ALA A 32 -2.17 0.03 -18.23
N LYS A 33 -3.14 0.68 -17.57
CA LYS A 33 -4.54 0.24 -17.43
C LYS A 33 -4.71 -1.07 -16.66
N HIS A 34 -3.80 -1.38 -15.75
CA HIS A 34 -4.03 -2.41 -14.74
C HIS A 34 -4.85 -1.86 -13.57
N ASP A 35 -5.54 -2.77 -12.87
CA ASP A 35 -6.29 -2.44 -11.67
C ASP A 35 -5.36 -2.63 -10.46
N VAL A 36 -4.71 -1.54 -10.05
CA VAL A 36 -3.62 -1.58 -9.07
C VAL A 36 -4.12 -1.16 -7.69
N TYR A 37 -3.82 -1.98 -6.69
CA TYR A 37 -4.16 -1.77 -5.31
C TYR A 37 -2.90 -1.75 -4.45
N VAL A 38 -2.81 -0.78 -3.53
CA VAL A 38 -1.72 -0.67 -2.57
C VAL A 38 -2.31 -0.70 -1.16
N TYR A 39 -1.90 -1.69 -0.37
CA TYR A 39 -2.23 -1.70 1.05
C TYR A 39 -1.36 -0.70 1.80
N THR A 40 -1.99 0.13 2.63
CA THR A 40 -1.31 1.19 3.37
C THR A 40 -1.53 1.05 4.88
N ARG A 41 -0.58 1.60 5.64
CA ARG A 41 -0.65 1.69 7.09
C ARG A 41 -1.19 3.07 7.49
N PRO A 42 -2.17 3.16 8.41
CA PRO A 42 -2.78 4.43 8.84
C PRO A 42 -1.79 5.46 9.41
N ASN A 43 -0.66 5.01 9.94
CA ASN A 43 0.39 5.88 10.48
C ASN A 43 1.29 6.50 9.40
N TYR A 44 1.22 6.01 8.16
CA TYR A 44 2.06 6.43 7.04
C TYR A 44 1.25 7.10 5.93
N THR A 45 0.10 6.56 5.56
CA THR A 45 -0.81 7.15 4.57
C THR A 45 -2.12 7.54 5.27
N PRO A 46 -2.65 8.76 5.05
CA PRO A 46 -3.95 9.17 5.59
C PRO A 46 -5.05 8.19 5.17
N THR A 47 -5.92 7.80 6.10
CA THR A 47 -6.91 6.75 5.84
C THR A 47 -8.03 7.20 4.90
N GLU A 48 -8.20 8.51 4.77
CA GLU A 48 -9.18 9.17 3.90
C GLU A 48 -8.73 9.15 2.43
N LEU A 49 -7.42 8.99 2.17
CA LEU A 49 -6.89 8.91 0.82
C LEU A 49 -7.19 7.52 0.24
N LYS A 50 -8.19 7.44 -0.64
CA LYS A 50 -8.65 6.18 -1.26
C LYS A 50 -8.03 5.91 -2.62
N GLU A 51 -7.53 6.94 -3.29
CA GLU A 51 -6.92 6.82 -4.60
C GLU A 51 -5.76 7.80 -4.74
N TYR A 52 -4.72 7.39 -5.45
CA TYR A 52 -3.56 8.22 -5.73
C TYR A 52 -2.94 7.80 -7.07
N LYS A 53 -2.86 8.73 -8.04
CA LYS A 53 -2.31 8.46 -9.39
C LYS A 53 -2.90 7.22 -10.07
N GLY A 54 -4.22 7.05 -9.98
CA GLY A 54 -4.92 5.87 -10.54
C GLY A 54 -4.73 4.57 -9.74
N ILE A 55 -4.01 4.60 -8.61
CA ILE A 55 -3.81 3.47 -7.71
C ILE A 55 -4.85 3.53 -6.59
N LYS A 56 -5.54 2.41 -6.35
CA LYS A 56 -6.52 2.28 -5.27
C LYS A 56 -5.80 1.96 -3.95
N LEU A 57 -6.07 2.73 -2.91
CA LEU A 57 -5.43 2.58 -1.61
C LEU A 57 -6.35 1.88 -0.62
N ILE A 58 -5.84 0.81 -0.01
CA ILE A 58 -6.57 0.05 1.01
C ILE A 58 -5.84 0.19 2.35
N SER A 59 -6.35 1.08 3.19
CA SER A 59 -5.79 1.27 4.54
C SER A 59 -6.28 0.18 5.48
N LEU A 60 -5.34 -0.53 6.13
CA LEU A 60 -5.65 -1.58 7.12
C LEU A 60 -5.14 -1.21 8.51
N PRO A 61 -5.91 -1.45 9.58
CA PRO A 61 -5.43 -1.20 10.94
C PRO A 61 -4.23 -2.10 11.28
N THR A 62 -3.27 -1.55 12.00
CA THR A 62 -2.05 -2.26 12.44
C THR A 62 -1.94 -2.24 13.97
N ILE A 63 -1.21 -3.21 14.52
CA ILE A 63 -0.80 -3.17 15.92
C ILE A 63 0.45 -2.31 16.00
N ARG A 64 0.31 -1.07 16.47
CA ARG A 64 1.35 -0.03 16.44
C ARG A 64 2.44 -0.25 17.50
N THR A 65 3.18 -1.34 17.37
CA THR A 65 4.42 -1.61 18.12
C THR A 65 5.59 -1.78 17.16
N LYS A 66 6.81 -1.64 17.67
CA LYS A 66 8.05 -1.74 16.87
C LYS A 66 8.13 -3.04 16.05
N HIS A 67 7.59 -4.14 16.57
CA HIS A 67 7.75 -5.47 15.99
C HIS A 67 6.48 -5.99 15.31
N LEU A 68 5.29 -5.57 15.73
CA LEU A 68 4.03 -6.12 15.22
C LEU A 68 3.38 -5.27 14.13
N ASP A 69 3.82 -4.03 13.91
CA ASP A 69 3.19 -3.14 12.92
C ASP A 69 3.22 -3.75 11.51
N ALA A 70 4.41 -4.17 11.06
CA ALA A 70 4.58 -4.78 9.74
C ALA A 70 3.93 -6.17 9.64
N ILE A 71 4.05 -7.00 10.68
CA ILE A 71 3.53 -8.38 10.70
C ILE A 71 2.00 -8.35 10.64
N SER A 72 1.36 -7.60 11.53
CA SER A 72 -0.11 -7.50 11.59
C SER A 72 -0.70 -6.92 10.30
N HIS A 73 -0.06 -5.91 9.72
CA HIS A 73 -0.48 -5.32 8.45
C HIS A 73 -0.41 -6.32 7.30
N THR A 74 0.77 -6.93 7.12
CA THR A 74 1.05 -7.86 6.01
C THR A 74 0.16 -9.09 6.10
N PHE A 75 0.05 -9.68 7.29
CA PHE A 75 -0.82 -10.83 7.53
C PHE A 75 -2.26 -10.54 7.11
N ARG A 76 -2.83 -9.42 7.57
CA ARG A 76 -4.20 -9.02 7.20
C ARG A 76 -4.34 -8.74 5.71
N ALA A 77 -3.36 -8.10 5.10
CA ALA A 77 -3.37 -7.81 3.67
C ALA A 77 -3.46 -9.10 2.85
N CYS A 78 -2.67 -10.14 3.19
CA CYS A 78 -2.70 -11.42 2.49
C CYS A 78 -4.09 -12.09 2.51
N PHE A 79 -4.86 -11.95 3.59
CA PHE A 79 -6.22 -12.50 3.66
C PHE A 79 -7.29 -11.69 2.91
N LEU A 80 -6.97 -10.45 2.52
CA LEU A 80 -7.94 -9.51 1.93
C LEU A 80 -7.73 -9.28 0.42
N VAL A 81 -6.76 -9.97 -0.19
CA VAL A 81 -6.56 -9.97 -1.65
C VAL A 81 -7.69 -10.76 -2.30
N ASN A 82 -8.41 -10.17 -3.27
CA ASN A 82 -9.54 -10.78 -3.98
C ASN A 82 -9.67 -10.32 -5.45
#